data_AF-A0A3R7QTW7-F1
#
_entry.id   AF-A0A3R7QTW7-F1
#
_cell.length_a   1.000
_cell.length_b   1.000
_cell.length_c   1.000
_cell.angle_alpha   90.00
_cell.angle_beta   90.00
_cell.angle_gamma   90.00
#
_symmetry.space_group_name_H-M   'P 1'
#
loop_
_entity.id
_entity.type
_entity.pdbx_description
1 polymer ?
#
loop_
_entity_poly.entity_id
_entity_poly.type
_entity_poly.pdbx_seq_one_letter_code
_entity_poly.pdbx_strand_id
1 'polypeptide(L)'
;MTRKSIIASKKQVLIDKNEVNEILPIVFSFEKMEQGITYSIDKCPNHDLVHFIKKIFEISNMTWCQIRRAYRHGRGSEKITKLDTKKGLKHVPKGASFLSIRYCGKKPFIGYRENRIFHVLLIDHDRTAYKHGN
;
A
#
# COMPACT_ATOMS: atom_id res chain seq x y z
N MET A 1 -25.57 14.23 53.43
CA MET A 1 -25.64 13.19 52.38
C MET A 1 -25.43 13.84 51.02
N THR A 2 -24.56 13.18 50.25
CA THR A 2 -23.96 13.43 48.94
C THR A 2 -24.89 13.82 47.80
N ARG A 3 -24.46 14.75 46.93
CA ARG A 3 -24.45 14.54 45.46
C ARG A 3 -23.20 15.15 44.83
N LYS A 4 -22.18 14.32 44.66
CA LYS A 4 -21.22 14.41 43.55
C LYS A 4 -21.97 14.01 42.27
N SER A 5 -21.90 14.81 41.22
CA SER A 5 -22.02 14.31 39.83
C SER A 5 -21.40 15.33 38.89
N ILE A 6 -20.10 15.18 38.65
CA ILE A 6 -19.52 14.72 37.37
C ILE A 6 -19.54 15.84 36.33
N ILE A 7 -18.50 16.66 36.41
CA ILE A 7 -17.91 17.30 35.24
C ILE A 7 -17.43 16.14 34.36
N ALA A 8 -18.22 15.75 33.37
CA ALA A 8 -17.77 14.83 32.34
C ALA A 8 -16.62 15.53 31.60
N SER A 9 -15.39 15.23 32.02
CA SER A 9 -14.18 15.75 31.40
C SER A 9 -14.26 15.47 29.90
N LYS A 10 -14.05 16.49 29.07
CA LYS A 10 -13.67 16.39 27.66
C LYS A 10 -12.33 15.66 27.56
N LYS A 11 -12.31 14.37 27.89
CA LYS A 11 -11.24 13.46 27.53
C LYS A 11 -11.69 12.79 26.24
N GLN A 12 -11.79 13.60 25.18
CA GLN A 12 -11.75 13.07 23.83
C GLN A 12 -10.40 12.34 23.77
N VAL A 13 -10.45 11.02 23.76
CA VAL A 13 -9.26 10.17 23.63
C VAL A 13 -8.59 10.62 22.33
N LEU A 14 -7.50 11.38 22.45
CA LEU A 14 -6.59 11.67 21.36
C LEU A 14 -5.88 10.35 21.06
N ILE A 15 -6.55 9.44 20.35
CA ILE A 15 -5.87 8.31 19.75
C ILE A 15 -4.85 8.93 18.81
N ASP A 16 -3.57 8.59 18.99
CA ASP A 16 -2.53 9.08 18.12
C ASP A 16 -2.94 8.76 16.68
N LYS A 17 -2.91 9.77 15.80
CA LYS A 17 -3.21 9.60 14.37
C LYS A 17 -2.40 8.45 13.78
N ASN A 18 -1.18 8.23 14.27
CA ASN A 18 -0.33 7.10 13.86
C ASN A 18 -0.91 5.75 14.26
N GLU A 19 -1.49 5.63 15.44
CA GLU A 19 -2.13 4.40 15.93
C GLU A 19 -3.41 4.08 15.14
N VAL A 20 -4.23 5.10 14.86
CA VAL A 20 -5.42 4.98 13.99
C VAL A 20 -5.05 4.44 12.60
N ASN A 21 -3.94 4.91 12.02
CA ASN A 21 -3.45 4.48 10.71
C ASN A 21 -2.92 3.03 10.68
N GLU A 22 -2.72 2.40 11.84
CA GLU A 22 -2.26 1.01 11.96
C GLU A 22 -3.41 0.02 12.20
N ILE A 23 -4.55 0.49 12.72
CA ILE A 23 -5.72 -0.34 13.06
C ILE A 23 -6.85 -0.22 12.04
N LEU A 24 -6.85 0.81 11.18
CA LEU A 24 -7.82 0.93 10.10
C LEU A 24 -7.39 0.13 8.87
N PRO A 25 -8.34 -0.38 8.07
CA PRO A 25 -8.04 -1.00 6.79
C PRO A 25 -7.34 -0.03 5.83
N ILE A 26 -6.44 -0.61 5.03
CA ILE A 26 -5.68 0.07 3.98
C ILE A 26 -6.62 0.65 2.91
N VAL A 27 -6.23 1.78 2.33
CA VAL A 27 -6.90 2.38 1.17
C VAL A 27 -5.92 2.39 0.01
N PHE A 28 -6.34 1.92 -1.16
CA PHE A 28 -5.54 2.01 -2.37
C PHE A 28 -5.86 3.31 -3.12
N SER A 29 -4.82 4.06 -3.48
CA SER A 29 -4.92 5.24 -4.33
C SER A 29 -4.11 5.03 -5.60
N PHE A 30 -4.69 5.42 -6.73
CA PHE A 30 -4.01 5.49 -8.03
C PHE A 30 -3.72 6.93 -8.45
N GLU A 31 -3.99 7.91 -7.58
CA GLU A 31 -3.80 9.35 -7.86
C GLU A 31 -2.36 9.67 -8.32
N LYS A 32 -1.38 8.90 -7.82
CA LYS A 32 0.05 9.08 -8.14
C LYS A 32 0.57 8.13 -9.21
N MET A 33 -0.29 7.28 -9.79
CA MET A 33 0.10 6.42 -10.90
C MET A 33 0.21 7.24 -12.18
N GLU A 34 1.34 7.16 -12.85
CA GLU A 34 1.50 7.78 -14.16
C GLU A 34 0.81 6.93 -15.23
N GLN A 35 -0.01 7.56 -16.07
CA GLN A 35 -0.72 6.90 -17.16
C GLN A 35 0.21 6.68 -18.36
N GLY A 36 -0.04 5.63 -19.15
CA GLY A 36 0.65 5.38 -20.41
C GLY A 36 2.04 4.76 -20.30
N ILE A 37 2.64 4.66 -19.11
CA ILE A 37 3.91 3.97 -18.89
C ILE A 37 3.72 2.46 -18.86
N THR A 38 4.78 1.69 -19.12
CA THR A 38 4.72 0.21 -19.21
C THR A 38 3.99 -0.49 -18.04
N TYR A 39 4.11 0.05 -16.82
CA TYR A 39 3.52 -0.56 -15.61
C TYR A 39 2.29 0.19 -15.08
N SER A 40 1.73 1.09 -15.88
CA SER A 40 0.46 1.75 -15.58
C SER A 40 -0.71 0.76 -15.71
N ILE A 41 -1.86 1.12 -15.14
CA ILE A 41 -3.06 0.30 -15.23
C ILE A 41 -3.56 0.14 -16.68
N ASP A 42 -3.38 1.17 -17.52
CA ASP A 42 -3.81 1.14 -18.93
C ASP A 42 -2.89 0.33 -19.85
N LYS A 43 -1.68 -0.03 -19.37
CA LYS A 43 -0.76 -0.93 -20.07
C LYS A 43 -0.68 -2.33 -19.45
N CYS A 44 -1.37 -2.57 -18.34
CA CYS A 44 -1.38 -3.87 -17.68
C CYS A 44 -2.14 -4.91 -18.54
N PRO A 45 -1.56 -6.09 -18.83
CA PRO A 45 -2.28 -7.15 -19.54
C PRO A 45 -3.58 -7.55 -18.82
N ASN A 46 -4.67 -7.76 -19.56
CA ASN A 46 -5.99 -8.06 -18.97
C ASN A 46 -5.99 -9.22 -17.96
N HIS A 47 -5.23 -10.29 -18.24
CA HIS A 47 -5.14 -11.43 -17.33
C HIS A 47 -4.48 -11.04 -15.99
N ASP A 48 -3.42 -10.23 -16.04
CA ASP A 48 -2.75 -9.73 -14.84
C ASP A 48 -3.62 -8.72 -14.09
N LEU A 49 -4.36 -7.87 -14.81
CA LEU A 49 -5.29 -6.90 -14.21
C LEU A 49 -6.37 -7.59 -13.37
N VAL A 50 -6.92 -8.72 -13.84
CA VAL A 50 -7.88 -9.52 -13.07
C VAL A 50 -7.28 -10.02 -11.76
N HIS A 51 -6.05 -10.56 -11.79
CA HIS A 51 -5.36 -11.00 -10.57
C HIS A 51 -5.04 -9.83 -9.64
N PHE A 52 -4.63 -8.69 -10.20
CA PHE A 52 -4.34 -7.47 -9.47
C PHE A 52 -5.55 -6.93 -8.71
N ILE A 53 -6.71 -6.79 -9.38
CA ILE A 53 -7.94 -6.31 -8.75
C ILE A 53 -8.43 -7.29 -7.67
N LYS A 54 -8.39 -8.61 -7.93
CA LYS A 54 -8.72 -9.63 -6.92
C LYS A 54 -7.82 -9.51 -5.70
N LYS A 55 -6.52 -9.28 -5.89
CA LYS A 55 -5.57 -9.08 -4.79
C LYS A 55 -5.88 -7.80 -4.01
N ILE A 56 -6.12 -6.68 -4.68
CA ILE A 56 -6.47 -5.41 -4.03
C ILE A 56 -7.72 -5.57 -3.18
N PHE A 57 -8.76 -6.20 -3.71
CA PHE A 57 -10.00 -6.46 -2.97
C PHE A 57 -9.78 -7.37 -1.75
N GLU A 58 -8.93 -8.40 -1.89
CA GLU A 58 -8.59 -9.29 -0.78
C GLU A 58 -7.90 -8.53 0.37
N ILE A 59 -6.92 -7.69 0.05
CA ILE A 59 -6.10 -7.01 1.06
C ILE A 59 -6.70 -5.66 1.51
N SER A 60 -7.69 -5.09 0.82
CA SER A 60 -8.34 -3.82 1.22
C SER A 60 -9.08 -3.92 2.55
N ASN A 61 -9.39 -5.14 3.00
CA ASN A 61 -9.97 -5.41 4.30
C ASN A 61 -8.93 -5.59 5.41
N MET A 62 -7.63 -5.46 5.10
CA MET A 62 -6.54 -5.65 6.05
C MET A 62 -5.94 -4.33 6.51
N THR A 63 -5.45 -4.30 7.75
CA THR A 63 -4.65 -3.20 8.28
C THR A 63 -3.18 -3.34 7.91
N TRP A 64 -2.41 -2.26 8.05
CA TRP A 64 -0.95 -2.32 7.84
C TRP A 64 -0.25 -3.26 8.80
N CYS A 65 -0.71 -3.34 10.06
CA CYS A 65 -0.20 -4.31 11.02
C CYS A 65 -0.40 -5.76 10.52
N GLN A 66 -1.59 -6.07 9.98
CA GLN A 66 -1.89 -7.40 9.43
C GLN A 66 -1.05 -7.69 8.18
N ILE A 67 -0.92 -6.72 7.26
CA ILE A 67 -0.12 -6.86 6.04
C ILE A 67 1.36 -7.11 6.37
N ARG A 68 1.95 -6.34 7.30
CA ARG A 68 3.37 -6.53 7.69
C ARG A 68 3.64 -7.90 8.32
N ARG A 69 2.67 -8.45 9.04
CA ARG A 69 2.79 -9.76 9.73
C ARG A 69 2.43 -10.93 8.81
N ALA A 70 1.78 -10.68 7.68
CA ALA A 70 1.45 -11.71 6.72
C ALA A 70 2.68 -12.19 5.94
N TYR A 71 2.61 -13.44 5.47
CA TYR A 71 3.67 -14.02 4.64
C TYR A 71 3.89 -13.20 3.36
N ARG A 72 5.15 -12.83 3.08
CA ARG A 72 5.55 -11.97 1.95
C ARG A 72 5.17 -12.50 0.56
N HIS A 73 5.01 -13.83 0.41
CA HIS A 73 4.57 -14.42 -0.86
C HIS A 73 3.05 -14.60 -0.94
N GLY A 74 2.30 -14.25 0.10
CA GLY A 74 0.84 -14.32 0.15
C GLY A 74 0.20 -12.93 0.18
N ARG A 75 0.08 -12.36 1.39
CA ARG A 75 -0.58 -11.07 1.65
C ARG A 75 0.36 -10.00 2.19
N GLY A 76 1.62 -10.36 2.42
CA GLY A 76 2.62 -9.46 2.99
C GLY A 76 3.25 -8.53 1.97
N SER A 77 3.99 -7.54 2.49
CA SER A 77 4.76 -6.58 1.71
C SER A 77 6.27 -6.75 1.89
N GLU A 78 7.05 -6.45 0.86
CA GLU A 78 8.52 -6.39 0.91
C GLU A 78 8.96 -4.92 0.77
N LYS A 79 9.98 -4.48 1.52
CA LYS A 79 10.57 -3.14 1.33
C LYS A 79 11.46 -3.14 0.09
N ILE A 80 11.34 -2.11 -0.74
CA ILE A 80 12.19 -1.90 -1.91
C ILE A 80 13.05 -0.66 -1.68
N THR A 81 14.35 -0.80 -1.86
CA THR A 81 15.32 0.30 -1.68
C THR A 81 15.42 1.20 -2.89
N LYS A 82 15.19 0.68 -4.10
CA LYS A 82 15.30 1.45 -5.34
C LYS A 82 14.38 0.90 -6.43
N LEU A 83 13.57 1.78 -7.01
CA LEU A 83 12.86 1.54 -8.28
C LEU A 83 13.80 1.80 -9.45
N ASP A 84 13.62 1.07 -10.56
CA ASP A 84 14.25 1.45 -11.81
C ASP A 84 13.49 2.64 -12.41
N THR A 85 13.99 3.85 -12.12
CA THR A 85 13.39 5.11 -12.58
C THR A 85 13.40 5.27 -14.10
N LYS A 86 14.14 4.42 -14.84
CA LYS A 86 14.09 4.39 -16.32
C LYS A 86 12.75 3.90 -16.87
N LYS A 87 11.87 3.38 -16.03
CA LYS A 87 10.55 2.86 -16.40
C LYS A 87 9.44 3.92 -16.42
N GLY A 88 9.81 5.20 -16.47
CA GLY A 88 8.90 6.31 -16.76
C GLY A 88 8.25 6.96 -15.54
N LEU A 89 8.65 6.63 -14.31
CA LEU A 89 8.23 7.37 -13.11
C LEU A 89 8.98 8.71 -13.01
N LYS A 90 8.28 9.80 -13.32
CA LYS A 90 8.74 11.18 -13.19
C LYS A 90 8.56 11.72 -11.77
N HIS A 91 7.49 11.33 -11.07
CA HIS A 91 7.21 11.85 -9.73
C HIS A 91 7.20 10.77 -8.65
N VAL A 92 8.23 10.81 -7.80
CA VAL A 92 8.33 9.99 -6.59
C VAL A 92 8.58 10.94 -5.42
N PRO A 93 7.87 10.80 -4.29
CA PRO A 93 8.19 11.58 -3.10
C PRO A 93 9.63 11.30 -2.63
N LYS A 94 10.42 12.36 -2.44
CA LYS A 94 11.79 12.23 -1.94
C LYS A 94 11.80 11.50 -0.59
N GLY A 95 12.64 10.47 -0.47
CA GLY A 95 12.77 9.68 0.76
C GLY A 95 11.65 8.67 1.00
N ALA A 96 10.73 8.45 0.05
CA ALA A 96 9.70 7.43 0.18
C ALA A 96 10.31 6.03 0.33
N SER A 97 9.84 5.29 1.33
CA SER A 97 10.10 3.85 1.44
C SER A 97 9.09 3.10 0.59
N PHE A 98 9.55 2.54 -0.52
CA PHE A 98 8.70 1.75 -1.40
C PHE A 98 8.39 0.38 -0.80
N LEU A 99 7.19 -0.12 -1.09
CA LEU A 99 6.76 -1.46 -0.77
C LEU A 99 6.30 -2.17 -2.04
N SER A 100 6.62 -3.46 -2.17
CA SER A 100 5.98 -4.37 -3.12
C SER A 100 5.02 -5.31 -2.41
N ILE A 101 3.88 -5.57 -3.05
CA ILE A 101 2.91 -6.58 -2.63
C ILE A 101 2.62 -7.47 -3.83
N ARG A 102 2.63 -8.79 -3.65
CA ARG A 102 2.42 -9.75 -4.74
C ARG A 102 0.94 -9.89 -5.07
N TYR A 103 0.61 -9.85 -6.36
CA TYR A 103 -0.76 -10.05 -6.83
C TYR A 103 -0.97 -11.35 -7.61
N CYS A 104 0.06 -11.83 -8.31
CA CYS A 104 0.00 -13.08 -9.07
C CYS A 104 1.35 -13.81 -9.02
N GLY A 105 1.43 -14.93 -8.30
CA GLY A 105 2.68 -15.67 -8.12
C GLY A 105 3.80 -14.81 -7.53
N LYS A 106 4.81 -14.49 -8.34
CA LYS A 106 5.93 -13.60 -7.96
C LYS A 106 5.79 -12.15 -8.46
N LYS A 107 4.74 -11.83 -9.23
CA LYS A 107 4.51 -10.49 -9.80
C LYS A 107 3.99 -9.53 -8.72
N PRO A 108 4.69 -8.41 -8.45
CA PRO A 108 4.22 -7.43 -7.48
C PRO A 108 3.55 -6.21 -8.12
N PHE A 109 2.76 -5.50 -7.33
CA PHE A 109 2.53 -4.08 -7.54
C PHE A 109 3.30 -3.30 -6.50
N ILE A 110 3.73 -2.10 -6.86
CA ILE A 110 4.69 -1.30 -6.12
C ILE A 110 4.09 0.06 -5.84
N GLY A 111 4.38 0.59 -4.67
CA GLY A 111 3.88 1.87 -4.22
C GLY A 111 4.58 2.33 -2.96
N TYR A 112 4.05 3.37 -2.35
CA TYR A 112 4.50 3.83 -1.04
C TYR A 112 3.30 4.06 -0.14
N ARG A 113 3.56 3.97 1.16
CA ARG A 113 2.57 4.20 2.20
C ARG A 113 2.62 5.65 2.65
N GLU A 114 1.44 6.26 2.75
CA GLU A 114 1.21 7.53 3.44
C GLU A 114 0.01 7.31 4.36
N ASN A 115 0.24 7.25 5.68
CA ASN A 115 -0.80 6.92 6.66
C ASN A 115 -1.46 5.56 6.34
N ARG A 116 -2.79 5.50 6.19
CA ARG A 116 -3.49 4.28 5.75
C ARG A 116 -3.53 4.09 4.24
N ILE A 117 -3.10 5.08 3.46
CA ILE A 117 -3.16 5.06 2.00
C ILE A 117 -1.92 4.35 1.45
N PHE A 118 -2.13 3.44 0.52
CA PHE A 118 -1.09 2.92 -0.35
C PHE A 118 -1.27 3.52 -1.74
N HIS A 119 -0.35 4.41 -2.09
CA HIS A 119 -0.28 5.01 -3.41
C HIS A 119 0.37 4.01 -4.35
N VAL A 120 -0.44 3.33 -5.17
CA VAL A 120 0.04 2.39 -6.18
C VAL A 120 0.69 3.18 -7.30
N LEU A 121 1.93 2.82 -7.64
CA LEU A 121 2.71 3.46 -8.68
C LEU A 121 2.87 2.57 -9.91
N LEU A 122 3.12 1.27 -9.70
CA LEU A 122 3.45 0.33 -10.77
C LEU A 122 2.78 -1.03 -10.57
N ILE A 123 2.35 -1.65 -11.66
CA ILE A 123 1.94 -3.06 -11.74
C ILE A 123 3.03 -3.83 -12.52
N ASP A 124 3.98 -4.40 -11.79
CA ASP A 124 5.19 -5.07 -12.31
C ASP A 124 4.87 -6.47 -12.83
N HIS A 125 4.22 -6.53 -13.99
CA HIS A 125 3.72 -7.74 -14.61
C HIS A 125 4.79 -8.64 -15.21
N ASP A 126 5.99 -8.10 -15.51
CA ASP A 126 7.13 -8.84 -16.05
C ASP A 126 8.26 -9.04 -15.04
N ARG A 127 8.14 -8.48 -13.83
CA ARG A 127 9.13 -8.54 -12.74
C ARG A 127 10.44 -7.83 -13.09
N THR A 128 10.39 -6.76 -13.87
CA THR A 128 11.56 -5.96 -14.24
C THR A 128 11.47 -4.48 -13.83
N ALA A 129 10.45 -4.09 -13.06
CA ALA A 129 10.34 -2.71 -12.54
C ALA A 129 11.41 -2.35 -11.49
N TYR A 130 12.05 -3.34 -10.85
CA TYR A 130 13.16 -3.16 -9.91
C TYR A 130 14.00 -4.43 -9.82
N LYS A 131 15.16 -4.35 -9.16
CA LYS A 131 16.01 -5.51 -8.90
C LYS A 131 15.36 -6.40 -7.82
N HIS A 132 14.85 -7.56 -8.24
CA HIS A 132 14.39 -8.59 -7.32
C HIS A 132 15.59 -9.26 -6.62
N GLY A 133 15.46 -9.55 -5.33
CA GLY A 133 16.43 -10.40 -4.63
C GLY A 133 16.35 -11.83 -5.17
N ASN A 134 17.49 -12.45 -5.43
CA ASN A 134 17.59 -13.86 -5.81
C ASN A 134 17.09 -14.77 -4.68
#